data_AF-A0A1I2LLC9-F1
#
_entry.id   AF-A0A1I2LLC9-F1
#
_cell.length_a   1.000
_cell.length_b   1.000
_cell.length_c   1.000
_cell.angle_alpha   90.00
_cell.angle_beta   90.00
_cell.angle_gamma   90.00
#
_symmetry.space_group_name_H-M   'P 1'
#
loop_
_entity.id
_entity.type
_entity.pdbx_description
1 polymer ?
#
loop_
_entity_poly.entity_id
_entity_poly.type
_entity_poly.pdbx_seq_one_letter_code
_entity_poly.pdbx_strand_id
1 'polypeptide(L)'
;MLDFFYYNEISPQERLGPTGRTIEASLKKRINAVMAVMREIEKTQTKPTVVMIQSLFEMEEPQKKPLILEKKLVEEKERVGLREKTNSQN
;
A
#
# COMPACT_ATOMS: atom_id res chain seq x y z
N MET A 1 -16.93 27.85 11.16
CA MET A 1 -15.64 27.86 11.90
C MET A 1 -15.71 27.01 13.15
N LEU A 2 -16.72 27.16 14.01
CA LEU A 2 -16.91 26.28 15.18
C LEU A 2 -17.28 24.84 14.79
N ASP A 3 -18.08 24.66 13.73
CA ASP A 3 -18.49 23.32 13.28
C ASP A 3 -17.31 22.47 12.80
N PHE A 4 -16.25 23.10 12.28
CA PHE A 4 -15.02 22.41 11.86
C PHE A 4 -14.37 21.64 13.03
N PHE A 5 -14.33 22.25 14.21
CA PHE A 5 -13.78 21.64 15.42
C PHE A 5 -14.72 20.57 15.99
N TYR A 6 -16.02 20.79 15.85
CA TYR A 6 -17.03 19.83 16.26
C TYR A 6 -17.00 18.55 15.41
N TYR A 7 -16.95 18.69 14.09
CA TYR A 7 -16.93 17.53 13.17
C TYR A 7 -15.60 16.77 13.15
N ASN A 8 -14.49 17.39 13.53
CA ASN A 8 -13.19 16.72 13.59
C ASN A 8 -12.80 16.29 15.02
N GLU A 9 -13.67 16.53 16.01
CA GLU A 9 -13.43 16.24 17.44
C GLU A 9 -12.13 16.86 17.99
N ILE A 10 -11.69 17.98 17.41
CA ILE A 10 -10.50 18.75 17.84
C ILE A 10 -10.95 20.12 18.30
N SER A 11 -10.33 20.69 19.33
CA SER A 11 -10.83 21.94 19.93
C SER A 11 -10.44 23.19 19.11
N PRO A 12 -11.31 24.22 19.00
CA PRO A 12 -11.00 25.48 18.33
C PRO A 12 -9.77 26.22 18.85
N GLN A 13 -9.46 25.96 20.12
CA GLN A 13 -8.35 26.57 20.82
C GLN A 13 -7.11 25.65 20.84
N GLU A 14 -7.18 24.48 20.21
CA GLU A 14 -6.10 23.51 20.20
C GLU A 14 -4.95 23.97 19.29
N ARG A 15 -3.81 24.29 19.92
CA ARG A 15 -2.56 24.57 19.21
C ARG A 15 -1.77 23.28 19.16
N LEU A 16 -1.81 22.58 18.03
CA LEU A 16 -0.92 21.46 17.76
C LEU A 16 0.51 21.99 17.55
N GLY A 17 1.15 22.37 18.66
CA GLY A 17 2.52 22.83 18.72
C GLY A 17 3.51 21.74 18.31
N PRO A 18 4.82 22.02 18.36
CA PRO A 18 5.86 21.04 18.01
C PRO A 18 5.67 19.68 18.70
N THR A 19 5.10 19.67 19.91
CA THR A 19 4.80 18.47 20.69
C THR A 19 3.78 17.53 20.03
N GLY A 20 2.73 18.03 19.39
CA GLY A 20 1.73 17.20 18.70
C GLY A 20 2.34 16.41 17.53
N ARG A 21 3.21 17.08 16.74
CA ARG A 21 3.99 16.44 15.67
C ARG A 21 4.98 15.42 16.21
N THR A 22 5.62 15.69 17.35
CA THR A 22 6.53 14.71 17.97
C THR A 22 5.78 13.49 18.52
N ILE A 23 4.57 13.68 19.07
CA ILE A 23 3.73 12.58 19.53
C ILE A 23 3.31 11.73 18.34
N GLU A 24 2.84 12.32 17.25
CA GLU A 24 2.52 11.62 16.00
C GLU A 24 3.73 10.84 15.47
N ALA A 25 4.91 11.47 15.42
CA ALA A 25 6.14 10.81 14.98
C ALA A 25 6.53 9.64 15.90
N SER A 26 6.38 9.80 17.22
CA SER A 26 6.63 8.73 18.19
C SER A 26 5.65 7.57 18.03
N LEU A 27 4.37 7.87 17.77
CA LEU A 27 3.32 6.88 17.56
C LEU A 27 3.56 6.12 16.25
N LYS A 28 3.90 6.81 15.15
CA LYS A 28 4.31 6.18 13.89
C LYS A 28 5.48 5.21 14.06
N LYS A 29 6.51 5.61 14.81
CA LYS A 29 7.65 4.72 15.13
C LYS A 29 7.21 3.48 15.91
N ARG A 30 6.32 3.64 16.90
CA ARG A 30 5.78 2.53 17.69
C ARG A 30 4.95 1.57 16.82
N ILE A 31 4.09 2.10 15.96
CA ILE A 31 3.29 1.27 15.03
C ILE A 31 4.21 0.50 14.08
N ASN A 32 5.24 1.13 13.53
CA ASN A 32 6.23 0.45 12.68
C ASN A 32 6.97 -0.68 13.42
N ALA A 33 7.32 -0.46 14.68
CA ALA A 33 7.93 -1.49 15.51
C ALA A 33 6.97 -2.66 15.77
N VAL A 34 5.70 -2.38 16.09
CA VAL A 34 4.66 -3.41 16.27
C VAL A 34 4.47 -4.21 14.98
N MET A 35 4.40 -3.57 13.81
CA MET A 35 4.32 -4.26 12.52
C MET A 35 5.54 -5.16 12.28
N ALA A 36 6.74 -4.72 12.64
CA ALA A 36 7.94 -5.54 12.52
C ALA A 36 7.87 -6.77 13.43
N VAL A 37 7.45 -6.61 14.69
CA VAL A 37 7.26 -7.71 15.64
C VAL A 37 6.21 -8.70 15.13
N MET A 38 5.06 -8.22 14.65
CA MET A 38 4.02 -9.07 14.08
C MET A 38 4.53 -9.87 12.87
N ARG A 39 5.28 -9.24 11.96
CA ARG A 39 5.91 -9.92 10.81
C ARG A 39 6.94 -10.96 11.24
N GLU A 40 7.69 -10.69 12.30
CA GLU A 40 8.68 -11.62 12.84
C GLU A 40 8.02 -12.86 13.45
N ILE A 41 6.96 -12.66 14.26
CA ILE A 41 6.14 -13.76 14.79
C ILE A 41 5.55 -14.57 13.64
N GLU A 42 5.06 -13.90 12.59
CA GLU A 42 4.50 -14.58 11.42
C GLU A 42 5.54 -15.46 10.72
N LYS A 43 6.76 -14.96 10.54
CA LYS A 43 7.85 -15.69 9.88
C LYS A 43 8.39 -16.85 10.71
N THR A 44 8.52 -16.66 12.03
CA THR A 44 9.21 -17.62 12.91
C THR A 44 8.29 -18.68 13.49
N GLN A 45 7.02 -18.35 13.76
CA GLN A 45 6.09 -19.24 14.45
C GLN A 45 4.96 -19.70 13.54
N THR A 46 4.19 -18.78 12.96
CA THR A 46 2.94 -19.17 12.30
C THR A 46 3.16 -19.78 10.92
N LYS A 47 4.03 -19.20 10.07
CA LYS A 47 4.33 -19.75 8.73
C LYS A 47 4.91 -21.15 8.77
N PRO A 48 5.96 -21.45 9.57
CA PRO A 48 6.51 -22.80 9.64
C PRO A 48 5.48 -23.81 10.17
N THR A 49 4.63 -23.41 11.13
CA THR A 49 3.56 -24.28 11.65
C THR A 49 2.54 -24.60 10.58
N VAL A 50 2.14 -23.62 9.76
CA VAL A 50 1.25 -23.85 8.62
C VAL A 50 1.88 -24.83 7.62
N VAL A 51 3.15 -24.63 7.25
CA VAL A 51 3.88 -25.53 6.33
C VAL A 51 3.99 -26.94 6.91
N MET A 52 4.29 -27.05 8.20
CA MET A 52 4.38 -28.34 8.88
C MET A 52 3.04 -29.08 8.86
N ILE A 53 1.95 -28.39 9.20
CA ILE A 53 0.60 -28.96 9.14
C ILE A 53 0.25 -29.38 7.71
N GLN A 54 0.52 -28.53 6.72
CA GLN A 54 0.30 -28.87 5.31
C GLN A 54 1.11 -30.10 4.87
N SER A 55 2.36 -30.20 5.32
CA SER A 55 3.23 -31.34 5.05
C SER A 55 2.71 -32.64 5.67
N LEU A 56 2.17 -32.58 6.89
CA LEU A 56 1.59 -33.74 7.58
C LEU A 56 0.31 -34.25 6.91
N PHE A 57 -0.49 -33.35 6.33
CA PHE A 57 -1.74 -33.69 5.67
C PHE A 57 -1.61 -33.87 4.15
N GLU A 58 -0.38 -33.83 3.61
CA GLU A 58 -0.10 -33.85 2.16
C GLU A 58 -0.98 -32.86 1.37
N MET A 59 -1.38 -31.77 2.03
CA MET A 59 -2.20 -30.74 1.40
C MET A 59 -1.28 -29.98 0.46
N GLU A 60 -1.46 -30.16 -0.85
CA GLU A 60 -0.86 -29.26 -1.84
C GLU A 60 -1.18 -27.82 -1.45
N GLU A 61 -0.19 -26.92 -1.48
CA GLU A 61 -0.46 -25.50 -1.33
C GLU A 61 -1.63 -25.14 -2.26
N PRO A 62 -2.66 -24.42 -1.79
CA PRO A 62 -3.77 -24.05 -2.64
C PRO A 62 -3.20 -23.31 -3.84
N GLN A 63 -3.21 -23.96 -5.02
CA GLN A 63 -2.64 -23.40 -6.23
C GLN A 63 -3.22 -22.01 -6.40
N LYS A 64 -2.35 -21.00 -6.45
CA LYS A 64 -2.76 -19.60 -6.64
C LYS A 64 -3.64 -19.58 -7.88
N LYS A 65 -4.96 -19.47 -7.69
CA LYS A 65 -5.92 -19.45 -8.80
C LYS A 65 -5.45 -18.37 -9.76
N PRO A 66 -5.17 -18.69 -11.04
CA PRO A 66 -4.68 -17.69 -11.98
C PRO A 66 -5.72 -16.56 -12.04
N LEU A 67 -5.24 -15.32 -11.91
CA LEU A 67 -6.09 -14.15 -12.08
C LEU A 67 -6.55 -14.12 -13.54
N ILE A 68 -7.83 -14.40 -13.79
CA ILE A 68 -8.41 -14.30 -15.14
C ILE A 68 -8.54 -12.82 -15.46
N LEU A 69 -7.63 -12.30 -16.30
CA LEU A 69 -7.68 -10.93 -16.80
C LEU A 69 -8.22 -10.94 -18.23
N GLU A 70 -9.31 -10.23 -18.47
CA GLU A 70 -9.84 -10.01 -19.82
C GLU A 70 -8.84 -9.20 -20.63
N LYS A 71 -8.34 -9.75 -21.75
CA LYS A 71 -7.60 -8.97 -22.75
C LYS A 71 -8.58 -8.04 -23.45
N LYS A 72 -8.58 -6.76 -23.10
CA LYS A 72 -9.21 -5.74 -23.96
C LYS A 72 -8.39 -5.63 -25.24
N LEU A 73 -8.94 -6.11 -26.36
CA LEU A 73 -8.43 -5.79 -27.69
C LEU A 73 -8.59 -4.28 -27.89
N VAL A 74 -7.48 -3.55 -27.75
CA VAL A 74 -7.43 -2.15 -28.18
C VAL A 74 -7.20 -2.21 -29.68
N GLU A 75 -8.27 -2.07 -30.46
CA GLU A 75 -8.15 -1.74 -31.88
C GLU A 75 -7.43 -0.40 -31.97
N GLU A 76 -6.19 -0.46 -32.47
CA GLU A 76 -5.33 0.68 -32.72
C GLU A 76 -5.99 1.55 -33.79
N LYS A 77 -6.76 2.56 -33.36
CA LYS A 77 -7.19 3.62 -34.26
C LYS A 77 -5.98 4.50 -34.56
N GLU A 78 -5.31 4.21 -35.68
CA GLU A 78 -4.30 5.06 -36.30
C GLU A 78 -4.80 6.52 -36.34
N ARG A 79 -4.22 7.39 -35.54
CA ARG A 79 -4.40 8.83 -35.70
C ARG A 79 -3.29 9.35 -36.61
N VAL A 80 -3.64 9.44 -37.88
CA VAL A 80 -2.90 10.14 -38.93
C VAL A 80 -2.69 11.61 -38.50
N GLY A 81 -1.44 12.02 -38.32
CA GLY A 81 -1.05 13.41 -38.04
C GLY A 81 0.35 13.69 -38.57
N LEU A 82 0.47 14.64 -39.50
CA LEU A 82 1.67 14.98 -40.27
C LEU A 82 2.78 15.61 -39.40
N ARG A 83 4.04 15.22 -39.66
CA ARG A 83 5.27 15.73 -39.01
C ARG A 83 5.80 16.98 -39.72
N GLU A 84 6.14 18.02 -38.96
CA GLU A 84 7.06 19.07 -39.41
C GLU A 84 8.51 18.66 -39.10
N LYS A 85 9.40 18.74 -40.09
CA LYS A 85 10.85 18.53 -39.94
C LYS A 85 11.52 19.89 -39.80
N THR A 86 11.99 20.26 -38.61
CA THR A 86 12.94 21.37 -38.47
C THR A 86 14.36 20.84 -38.66
N ASN A 87 14.94 21.18 -39.80
CA ASN A 87 16.34 20.92 -40.15
C ASN A 87 17.18 22.13 -39.72
N SER A 88 18.18 21.95 -38.86
CA SER A 88 19.22 22.96 -38.64
C SER A 88 20.57 22.25 -38.62
N GLN A 89 21.22 22.22 -39.79
CA GLN A 89 22.65 21.94 -39.93
C GLN A 89 23.39 23.27 -39.84
N ASN A 90 24.34 23.38 -38.90
CA ASN A 90 25.72 23.74 -39.20
C ASN A 90 26.61 23.44 -37.99
#